data_AF-A0A0H1R9A8-F1
#
_entry.id   AF-A0A0H1R9A8-F1
#
_cell.length_a   1.000
_cell.length_b   1.000
_cell.length_c   1.000
_cell.angle_alpha   90.00
_cell.angle_beta   90.00
_cell.angle_gamma   90.00
#
_symmetry.space_group_name_H-M   'P 1'
#
loop_
_entity.id
_entity.type
_entity.pdbx_description
1 polymer ?
#
loop_
_entity_poly.entity_id
_entity_poly.type
_entity_poly.pdbx_seq_one_letter_code
_entity_poly.pdbx_strand_id
1 'polypeptide(L)'
;MAENQTLTGESNLGLRSRSNIQDLRTTERDSKPVSRTETSGVGNAPNVLHLLVNSPERRQFAKDLEHLLRDGKIEEAESHLSKAINVATFAILLQDQLRTPSLLAELQTLGLRDDNQSTALPAAAGQHVAPSPDSSGATHVVPTSDELAELKAARDREQQRADALSRDLATVTEELHALQALRAQEAASAAVNAQQWAELKASFEKERERADAVRRDLAVMAEERHALQQLRGQDAVLAADSRRELQELKEQLGRERQRNRAASAVHQKAEQSQSSKSGEPIGMASLAPSHGASSLGSLPVRAAAVQANTYRLRGVPNVVDAATLSLQGRTIHLFGVQADGDAGSANELTKYLDGREVDCEPAGPTDVYRCQVDRMDLSLVVLFNGGGRAAPDAPPGLTLAADRARSARVGVWSK
;
A
#
# COMPACT_ATOMS: atom_id res chain seq x y z
N MET A 1 -27.15 -28.80 -59.57
CA MET A 1 -26.11 -29.85 -59.47
C MET A 1 -25.43 -29.59 -58.13
N ALA A 2 -25.49 -30.46 -57.12
CA ALA A 2 -25.12 -31.89 -57.11
C ALA A 2 -23.60 -32.05 -57.27
N GLU A 3 -22.87 -32.77 -56.40
CA GLU A 3 -23.23 -33.53 -55.18
C GLU A 3 -21.97 -33.64 -54.25
N ASN A 4 -22.10 -33.75 -52.91
CA ASN A 4 -22.02 -34.99 -52.07
C ASN A 4 -20.60 -35.63 -52.08
N GLN A 5 -19.91 -36.03 -50.99
CA GLN A 5 -20.24 -36.85 -49.79
C GLN A 5 -19.21 -36.52 -48.65
N THR A 6 -19.49 -36.52 -47.33
CA THR A 6 -19.78 -37.62 -46.34
C THR A 6 -18.68 -38.70 -46.27
N LEU A 7 -18.36 -39.40 -45.17
CA LEU A 7 -18.93 -39.69 -43.82
C LEU A 7 -17.77 -39.67 -42.76
N THR A 8 -17.87 -39.81 -41.42
CA THR A 8 -18.81 -39.58 -40.27
C THR A 8 -17.97 -39.77 -38.96
N GLY A 9 -18.41 -39.35 -37.77
CA GLY A 9 -17.58 -39.55 -36.53
C GLY A 9 -18.21 -39.33 -35.14
N GLU A 10 -19.53 -39.43 -34.96
CA GLU A 10 -20.17 -39.27 -33.64
C GLU A 10 -20.33 -40.58 -32.86
N SER A 11 -20.28 -40.50 -31.53
CA SER A 11 -20.96 -41.43 -30.61
C SER A 11 -21.24 -40.74 -29.27
N ASN A 12 -22.42 -40.97 -28.70
CA ASN A 12 -23.06 -40.07 -27.73
C ASN A 12 -23.83 -40.87 -26.66
N LEU A 13 -23.60 -40.56 -25.38
CA LEU A 13 -24.31 -41.01 -24.17
C LEU A 13 -23.88 -40.06 -23.02
N GLY A 14 -24.72 -39.60 -22.09
CA GLY A 14 -26.13 -39.87 -21.82
C GLY A 14 -26.36 -40.08 -20.31
N LEU A 15 -26.43 -39.02 -19.50
CA LEU A 15 -27.66 -38.31 -19.06
C LEU A 15 -28.26 -38.82 -17.72
N ARG A 16 -28.73 -37.87 -16.89
CA ARG A 16 -29.46 -38.03 -15.59
C ARG A 16 -28.55 -38.34 -14.38
N SER A 17 -28.87 -37.95 -13.13
CA SER A 17 -30.11 -37.34 -12.59
C SER A 17 -29.89 -36.06 -11.77
N ARG A 18 -30.93 -35.22 -11.69
CA ARG A 18 -31.12 -34.19 -10.64
C ARG A 18 -31.99 -34.76 -9.50
N SER A 19 -31.92 -34.16 -8.31
CA SER A 19 -33.03 -33.40 -7.67
C SER A 19 -33.04 -33.46 -6.14
N ASN A 20 -33.15 -32.27 -5.52
CA ASN A 20 -33.75 -32.00 -4.19
C ASN A 20 -33.00 -32.63 -2.97
N ILE A 21 -33.18 -32.17 -1.73
CA ILE A 21 -34.29 -31.43 -1.10
C ILE A 21 -33.85 -30.09 -0.50
N GLN A 22 -34.69 -29.07 -0.70
CA GLN A 22 -34.77 -27.89 0.18
C GLN A 22 -35.89 -28.18 1.19
N ASP A 23 -35.64 -28.03 2.50
CA ASP A 23 -36.58 -27.34 3.40
C ASP A 23 -36.04 -27.27 4.84
N LEU A 24 -35.88 -26.05 5.35
CA LEU A 24 -36.59 -25.56 6.55
C LEU A 24 -36.25 -24.08 6.76
N ARG A 25 -37.29 -23.24 6.78
CA ARG A 25 -37.23 -21.81 7.10
C ARG A 25 -37.48 -21.58 8.61
N THR A 26 -37.48 -20.29 8.98
CA THR A 26 -38.07 -19.70 10.19
C THR A 26 -37.51 -20.14 11.56
N THR A 27 -36.54 -19.35 12.05
CA THR A 27 -36.76 -18.58 13.28
C THR A 27 -36.19 -17.17 13.12
N GLU A 28 -37.05 -16.16 13.00
CA GLU A 28 -36.66 -14.77 13.23
C GLU A 28 -36.74 -14.45 14.73
N ARG A 29 -35.70 -13.79 15.28
CA ARG A 29 -35.89 -12.49 15.95
C ARG A 29 -34.59 -11.75 16.31
N ASP A 30 -34.70 -10.43 16.19
CA ASP A 30 -34.00 -9.38 16.93
C ASP A 30 -32.47 -9.44 17.13
N SER A 31 -31.74 -8.75 16.25
CA SER A 31 -30.79 -7.70 16.66
C SER A 31 -30.53 -6.68 15.54
N LYS A 32 -30.18 -5.44 15.93
CA LYS A 32 -30.05 -4.28 15.02
C LYS A 32 -28.86 -4.37 14.06
N PRO A 33 -28.92 -3.68 12.90
CA PRO A 33 -27.80 -3.62 11.96
C PRO A 33 -26.63 -2.79 12.49
N VAL A 34 -25.41 -3.25 12.22
CA VAL A 34 -24.17 -2.47 12.37
C VAL A 34 -23.59 -2.21 10.97
N SER A 35 -22.94 -1.06 10.82
CA SER A 35 -22.62 -0.42 9.54
C SER A 35 -21.74 -1.24 8.58
N ARG A 36 -21.86 -0.88 7.29
CA ARG A 36 -20.95 -1.23 6.19
C ARG A 36 -19.48 -1.03 6.57
N THR A 37 -18.62 -1.85 5.96
CA THR A 37 -17.20 -1.51 5.77
C THR A 37 -17.06 -0.21 4.98
N GLU A 38 -16.38 0.78 5.55
CA GLU A 38 -16.03 2.02 4.86
C GLU A 38 -14.67 1.91 4.17
N THR A 39 -14.67 2.03 2.84
CA THR A 39 -13.46 2.22 2.03
C THR A 39 -13.26 3.72 1.76
N SER A 40 -12.53 4.40 2.64
CA SER A 40 -12.14 5.79 2.44
C SER A 40 -10.87 5.90 1.58
N GLY A 41 -10.86 6.64 0.47
CA GLY A 41 -12.04 7.29 -0.15
C GLY A 41 -11.76 7.90 -1.52
N VAL A 42 -12.80 7.92 -2.35
CA VAL A 42 -12.85 8.63 -3.63
C VAL A 42 -14.19 9.36 -3.69
N GLY A 43 -14.16 10.66 -3.96
CA GLY A 43 -15.30 11.51 -4.34
C GLY A 43 -16.65 11.26 -3.62
N ASN A 44 -16.93 12.00 -2.55
CA ASN A 44 -18.29 12.09 -1.99
C ASN A 44 -19.24 12.76 -3.00
N ALA A 45 -19.87 11.95 -3.87
CA ALA A 45 -20.82 12.39 -4.88
C ALA A 45 -21.95 13.32 -4.36
N PRO A 46 -22.50 13.15 -3.13
CA PRO A 46 -23.50 14.09 -2.59
C PRO A 46 -23.01 15.55 -2.52
N ASN A 47 -21.72 15.77 -2.24
CA ASN A 47 -21.17 17.11 -2.04
C ASN A 47 -20.96 17.87 -3.36
N VAL A 48 -20.72 17.16 -4.47
CA VAL A 48 -20.58 17.77 -5.80
C VAL A 48 -21.92 18.30 -6.31
N LEU A 49 -23.02 17.58 -6.03
CA LEU A 49 -24.38 17.99 -6.43
C LEU A 49 -24.78 19.35 -5.84
N HIS A 50 -24.41 19.64 -4.58
CA HIS A 50 -24.67 20.94 -3.96
C HIS A 50 -23.97 22.12 -4.66
N LEU A 51 -22.81 21.91 -5.31
CA LEU A 51 -22.08 22.95 -6.05
C LEU A 51 -22.70 23.26 -7.43
N LEU A 52 -23.58 22.39 -7.92
CA LEU A 52 -24.29 22.54 -9.20
C LEU A 52 -25.61 23.30 -9.08
N VAL A 53 -26.21 23.39 -7.89
CA VAL A 53 -27.51 24.06 -7.68
C VAL A 53 -27.44 25.58 -7.85
N ASN A 54 -26.26 26.18 -7.63
CA ASN A 54 -26.10 27.63 -7.47
C ASN A 54 -26.09 28.46 -8.79
N SER A 55 -26.21 27.83 -9.96
CA SER A 55 -26.44 28.55 -11.23
C SER A 55 -27.47 27.81 -12.09
N PRO A 56 -28.24 28.50 -12.97
CA PRO A 56 -29.17 27.82 -13.87
C PRO A 56 -28.45 26.96 -14.92
N GLU A 57 -27.28 27.38 -15.41
CA GLU A 57 -26.47 26.64 -16.40
C GLU A 57 -25.96 25.32 -15.81
N ARG A 58 -25.41 25.35 -14.58
CA ARG A 58 -24.95 24.16 -13.87
C ARG A 58 -26.08 23.17 -13.57
N ARG A 59 -27.29 23.67 -13.28
CA ARG A 59 -28.49 22.85 -13.11
C ARG A 59 -28.99 22.24 -14.42
N GLN A 60 -28.78 22.90 -15.56
CA GLN A 60 -29.11 22.33 -16.85
C GLN A 60 -28.12 21.22 -17.23
N PHE A 61 -26.82 21.50 -17.17
CA PHE A 61 -25.76 20.51 -17.35
C PHE A 61 -25.94 19.25 -16.49
N ALA A 62 -26.34 19.41 -15.22
CA ALA A 62 -26.63 18.29 -14.33
C ALA A 62 -27.79 17.40 -14.81
N LYS A 63 -28.86 17.98 -15.37
CA LYS A 63 -29.99 17.23 -15.94
C LYS A 63 -29.62 16.51 -17.22
N ASP A 64 -28.85 17.18 -18.09
CA ASP A 64 -28.44 16.61 -19.37
C ASP A 64 -27.50 15.41 -19.14
N LEU A 65 -26.58 15.53 -18.17
CA LEU A 65 -25.75 14.41 -17.71
C LEU A 65 -26.59 13.29 -17.05
N GLU A 66 -27.60 13.63 -16.24
CA GLU A 66 -28.51 12.63 -15.63
C GLU A 66 -29.30 11.85 -16.70
N HIS A 67 -29.80 12.53 -17.74
CA HIS A 67 -30.52 11.90 -18.85
C HIS A 67 -29.62 10.95 -19.63
N LEU A 68 -28.40 11.37 -20.00
CA LEU A 68 -27.45 10.52 -20.71
C LEU A 68 -27.06 9.27 -19.89
N LEU A 69 -26.91 9.40 -18.57
CA LEU A 69 -26.63 8.28 -17.68
C LEU A 69 -27.83 7.33 -17.50
N ARG A 70 -29.06 7.86 -17.43
CA ARG A 70 -30.31 7.05 -17.39
C ARG A 70 -30.52 6.26 -18.68
N ASP A 71 -30.17 6.86 -19.83
CA ASP A 71 -30.26 6.25 -21.16
C ASP A 71 -29.10 5.27 -21.45
N GLY A 72 -28.14 5.12 -20.54
CA GLY A 72 -26.97 4.23 -20.69
C GLY A 72 -25.89 4.75 -21.65
N LYS A 73 -25.96 6.02 -22.05
CA LYS A 73 -25.09 6.66 -23.05
C LYS A 73 -23.78 7.18 -22.44
N ILE A 74 -22.97 6.28 -21.88
CA ILE A 74 -21.75 6.64 -21.13
C ILE A 74 -20.77 7.47 -21.98
N GLU A 75 -20.51 7.08 -23.23
CA GLU A 75 -19.64 7.82 -24.17
C GLU A 75 -20.11 9.27 -24.40
N GLU A 76 -21.42 9.50 -24.51
CA GLU A 76 -21.99 10.84 -24.67
C GLU A 76 -21.86 11.64 -23.38
N ALA A 77 -22.06 11.02 -22.22
CA ALA A 77 -21.87 11.62 -20.89
C ALA A 77 -20.41 12.02 -20.64
N GLU A 78 -19.44 11.17 -21.00
CA GLU A 78 -18.01 11.48 -20.93
C GLU A 78 -17.60 12.60 -21.89
N SER A 79 -18.14 12.60 -23.13
CA SER A 79 -17.96 13.70 -24.07
C SER A 79 -18.52 15.02 -23.53
N HIS A 80 -19.68 14.98 -22.87
CA HIS A 80 -20.33 16.14 -22.26
C HIS A 80 -19.50 16.67 -21.06
N LEU A 81 -19.00 15.78 -20.21
CA LEU A 81 -18.12 16.11 -19.10
C LEU A 81 -16.77 16.70 -19.56
N SER A 82 -16.15 16.10 -20.57
CA SER A 82 -14.90 16.59 -21.17
C SER A 82 -15.05 18.02 -21.74
N LYS A 83 -16.17 18.32 -22.41
CA LYS A 83 -16.50 19.69 -22.87
C LYS A 83 -16.59 20.67 -21.70
N ALA A 84 -17.27 20.31 -20.61
CA ALA A 84 -17.36 21.17 -19.43
C ALA A 84 -16.00 21.38 -18.73
N ILE A 85 -15.16 20.36 -18.67
CA ILE A 85 -13.78 20.48 -18.15
C ILE A 85 -12.96 21.45 -19.01
N ASN A 86 -13.03 21.33 -20.34
CA ASN A 86 -12.32 22.23 -21.26
C ASN A 86 -12.80 23.69 -21.12
N VAL A 87 -14.10 23.92 -20.99
CA VAL A 87 -14.67 25.26 -20.74
C VAL A 87 -14.25 25.81 -19.37
N ALA A 88 -14.21 24.98 -18.32
CA ALA A 88 -13.76 25.39 -17.00
C ALA A 88 -12.26 25.75 -16.99
N THR A 89 -11.41 24.93 -17.62
CA THR A 89 -9.98 25.22 -17.79
C THR A 89 -9.75 26.51 -18.58
N PHE A 90 -10.49 26.72 -19.66
CA PHE A 90 -10.44 27.96 -20.45
C PHE A 90 -10.88 29.18 -19.63
N ALA A 91 -11.94 29.06 -18.83
CA ALA A 91 -12.40 30.12 -17.93
C ALA A 91 -11.36 30.47 -16.85
N ILE A 92 -10.63 29.48 -16.31
CA ILE A 92 -9.53 29.70 -15.35
C ILE A 92 -8.37 30.44 -16.01
N LEU A 93 -7.97 30.03 -17.22
CA LEU A 93 -6.91 30.70 -17.99
C LEU A 93 -7.29 32.13 -18.37
N LEU A 94 -8.54 32.37 -18.77
CA LEU A 94 -9.07 33.71 -19.00
C LEU A 94 -9.11 34.54 -17.71
N GLN A 95 -9.45 33.96 -16.55
CA GLN A 95 -9.56 34.70 -15.30
C GLN A 95 -8.23 35.35 -14.86
N ASP A 96 -7.09 34.75 -15.20
CA ASP A 96 -5.77 35.34 -14.98
C ASP A 96 -5.51 36.49 -15.99
N GLN A 97 -5.92 36.30 -17.26
CA GLN A 97 -5.82 37.31 -18.32
C GLN A 97 -6.89 38.42 -18.26
N LEU A 98 -7.92 38.33 -17.39
CA LEU A 98 -8.87 39.44 -17.17
C LEU A 98 -8.20 40.70 -16.58
N ARG A 99 -6.92 40.60 -16.19
CA ARG A 99 -6.09 41.72 -15.71
C ARG A 99 -5.21 42.36 -16.79
N THR A 100 -5.07 41.76 -17.98
CA THR A 100 -4.28 42.30 -19.09
C THR A 100 -5.18 43.06 -20.08
N PRO A 101 -4.93 44.36 -20.34
CA PRO A 101 -5.80 45.17 -21.18
C PRO A 101 -5.77 44.79 -22.68
N SER A 102 -4.85 43.93 -23.11
CA SER A 102 -4.79 43.42 -24.49
C SER A 102 -5.89 42.40 -24.80
N LEU A 103 -6.41 41.69 -23.78
CA LEU A 103 -7.40 40.62 -23.96
C LEU A 103 -8.65 41.08 -24.74
N LEU A 104 -9.10 42.32 -24.50
CA LEU A 104 -10.27 42.89 -25.17
C LEU A 104 -10.02 43.13 -26.67
N ALA A 105 -8.80 43.50 -27.06
CA ALA A 105 -8.43 43.63 -28.48
C ALA A 105 -8.30 42.26 -29.15
N GLU A 106 -7.72 41.27 -28.46
CA GLU A 106 -7.54 39.90 -28.97
C GLU A 106 -8.90 39.20 -29.17
N LEU A 107 -9.84 39.34 -28.23
CA LEU A 107 -11.22 38.85 -28.36
C LEU A 107 -11.99 39.54 -29.49
N GLN A 108 -11.73 40.83 -29.76
CA GLN A 108 -12.33 41.54 -30.89
C GLN A 108 -11.76 41.07 -32.25
N THR A 109 -10.46 40.77 -32.34
CA THR A 109 -9.87 40.19 -33.57
C THR A 109 -10.35 38.78 -33.88
N LEU A 110 -10.81 38.02 -32.86
CA LEU A 110 -11.43 36.71 -33.03
C LEU A 110 -12.87 36.76 -33.58
N GLY A 111 -13.44 37.96 -33.81
CA GLY A 111 -14.66 38.14 -34.60
C GLY A 111 -15.95 37.59 -33.97
N LEU A 112 -15.96 37.32 -32.66
CA LEU A 112 -17.12 36.85 -31.92
C LEU A 112 -18.17 37.97 -31.81
N ARG A 113 -19.07 38.02 -32.80
CA ARG A 113 -20.12 39.02 -32.94
C ARG A 113 -21.47 38.42 -32.57
N ASP A 114 -22.23 39.09 -31.70
CA ASP A 114 -23.53 38.60 -31.25
C ASP A 114 -24.55 38.53 -32.40
N ASP A 115 -25.07 37.33 -32.68
CA ASP A 115 -26.21 37.11 -33.58
C ASP A 115 -27.56 37.60 -33.02
N ASN A 116 -27.57 38.24 -31.84
CA ASN A 116 -28.78 38.52 -31.06
C ASN A 116 -29.03 40.01 -30.76
N GLN A 117 -28.67 40.91 -31.68
CA GLN A 117 -29.11 42.31 -31.66
C GLN A 117 -30.00 42.63 -32.86
N SER A 118 -31.31 42.39 -32.69
CA SER A 118 -32.37 42.88 -33.60
C SER A 118 -33.59 43.40 -32.83
N THR A 119 -33.38 44.48 -32.09
CA THR A 119 -34.42 45.49 -31.81
C THR A 119 -33.76 46.86 -31.77
N ALA A 120 -34.38 47.87 -32.37
CA ALA A 120 -33.72 49.13 -32.70
C ALA A 120 -34.33 50.33 -31.95
N LEU A 121 -33.42 51.21 -31.47
CA LEU A 121 -33.63 52.66 -31.32
C LEU A 121 -34.69 53.12 -30.29
N PRO A 122 -34.76 54.44 -29.95
CA PRO A 122 -33.92 55.55 -30.41
C PRO A 122 -33.09 56.22 -29.30
N ALA A 123 -32.08 56.98 -29.72
CA ALA A 123 -31.42 57.97 -28.86
C ALA A 123 -32.35 59.18 -28.64
N ALA A 124 -32.45 59.64 -27.39
CA ALA A 124 -33.10 60.90 -27.05
C ALA A 124 -32.07 62.04 -26.97
N ALA A 125 -32.36 63.18 -27.61
CA ALA A 125 -31.51 64.36 -27.56
C ALA A 125 -31.83 65.25 -26.34
N GLY A 126 -30.80 65.88 -25.78
CA GLY A 126 -30.89 66.96 -24.78
C GLY A 126 -29.71 67.91 -24.99
N GLN A 127 -29.69 68.66 -26.09
CA GLN A 127 -30.20 70.03 -26.16
C GLN A 127 -29.50 70.98 -25.17
N HIS A 128 -28.56 71.77 -25.70
CA HIS A 128 -28.20 73.05 -25.11
C HIS A 128 -29.44 73.95 -25.04
N VAL A 129 -29.79 74.43 -23.85
CA VAL A 129 -30.58 75.65 -23.67
C VAL A 129 -29.91 76.48 -22.57
N ALA A 130 -29.40 77.64 -22.96
CA ALA A 130 -29.10 78.71 -22.04
C ALA A 130 -30.22 79.76 -22.12
N PRO A 131 -30.63 80.37 -20.99
CA PRO A 131 -31.11 81.73 -20.96
C PRO A 131 -29.94 82.68 -20.72
N SER A 132 -29.92 83.80 -21.45
CA SER A 132 -28.93 84.88 -21.34
C SER A 132 -29.40 85.92 -20.26
N PRO A 133 -28.76 87.09 -20.09
CA PRO A 133 -28.80 87.81 -18.81
C PRO A 133 -30.00 88.74 -18.66
N ASP A 134 -30.32 89.10 -17.40
CA ASP A 134 -30.34 90.51 -16.95
C ASP A 134 -30.67 90.60 -15.44
N SER A 135 -29.80 91.28 -14.66
CA SER A 135 -30.13 91.91 -13.37
C SER A 135 -28.92 92.66 -12.81
N SER A 136 -28.72 93.91 -13.26
CA SER A 136 -27.74 94.82 -12.66
C SER A 136 -28.21 95.25 -11.27
N GLY A 137 -27.66 94.64 -10.22
CA GLY A 137 -28.19 94.78 -8.86
C GLY A 137 -27.17 94.55 -7.74
N ALA A 138 -25.96 95.07 -7.88
CA ALA A 138 -24.89 94.97 -6.87
C ALA A 138 -25.11 95.88 -5.63
N THR A 139 -26.33 95.89 -5.08
CA THR A 139 -26.54 96.29 -3.70
C THR A 139 -25.78 95.33 -2.79
N HIS A 140 -24.91 95.86 -1.93
CA HIS A 140 -24.48 95.16 -0.72
C HIS A 140 -25.70 95.02 0.20
N VAL A 141 -26.54 94.02 -0.08
CA VAL A 141 -27.49 93.49 0.90
C VAL A 141 -26.64 92.93 2.02
N VAL A 142 -26.58 93.65 3.14
CA VAL A 142 -26.12 93.08 4.40
C VAL A 142 -27.08 91.91 4.65
N PRO A 143 -26.59 90.66 4.71
CA PRO A 143 -27.48 89.51 4.86
C PRO A 143 -28.32 89.73 6.12
N THR A 144 -29.62 89.53 5.99
CA THR A 144 -30.56 89.65 7.10
C THR A 144 -30.13 88.72 8.23
N SER A 145 -30.57 89.01 9.45
CA SER A 145 -30.19 88.20 10.63
C SER A 145 -30.51 86.71 10.44
N ASP A 146 -31.53 86.41 9.64
CA ASP A 146 -32.00 85.06 9.35
C ASP A 146 -31.13 84.38 8.28
N GLU A 147 -30.82 85.05 7.15
CA GLU A 147 -29.87 84.53 6.14
C GLU A 147 -28.49 84.23 6.75
N LEU A 148 -28.01 85.10 7.65
CA LEU A 148 -26.75 84.89 8.37
C LEU A 148 -26.83 83.74 9.39
N ALA A 149 -28.02 83.40 9.90
CA ALA A 149 -28.24 82.23 10.74
C ALA A 149 -28.31 80.93 9.91
N GLU A 150 -29.00 80.96 8.76
CA GLU A 150 -29.06 79.83 7.83
C GLU A 150 -27.68 79.45 7.27
N LEU A 151 -26.85 80.44 6.89
CA LEU A 151 -25.49 80.19 6.41
C LEU A 151 -24.57 79.57 7.47
N LYS A 152 -24.77 79.90 8.75
CA LYS A 152 -24.06 79.23 9.86
C LYS A 152 -24.55 77.79 10.00
N ALA A 153 -25.86 77.58 10.09
CA ALA A 153 -26.44 76.23 10.17
C ALA A 153 -26.07 75.35 8.95
N ALA A 154 -25.88 75.93 7.77
CA ALA A 154 -25.40 75.23 6.58
C ALA A 154 -23.92 74.81 6.72
N ARG A 155 -23.04 75.71 7.19
CA ARG A 155 -21.65 75.35 7.53
C ARG A 155 -21.60 74.25 8.59
N ASP A 156 -22.35 74.39 9.67
CA ASP A 156 -22.28 73.48 10.81
C ASP A 156 -22.69 72.05 10.41
N ARG A 157 -23.71 71.91 9.54
CA ARG A 157 -24.10 70.63 8.91
C ARG A 157 -22.98 70.04 8.06
N GLU A 158 -22.26 70.85 7.30
CA GLU A 158 -21.18 70.37 6.43
C GLU A 158 -19.92 69.99 7.22
N GLN A 159 -19.63 70.68 8.33
CA GLN A 159 -18.61 70.25 9.29
C GLN A 159 -19.00 68.93 9.95
N GLN A 160 -20.25 68.76 10.40
CA GLN A 160 -20.75 67.49 10.93
C GLN A 160 -20.68 66.32 9.93
N ARG A 161 -20.84 66.61 8.62
CA ARG A 161 -20.64 65.63 7.54
C ARG A 161 -19.18 65.27 7.36
N ALA A 162 -18.28 66.25 7.32
CA ALA A 162 -16.84 66.01 7.25
C ALA A 162 -16.33 65.21 8.48
N ASP A 163 -16.85 65.53 9.67
CA ASP A 163 -16.56 64.82 10.92
C ASP A 163 -17.20 63.43 10.98
N ALA A 164 -18.22 63.12 10.17
CA ALA A 164 -18.75 61.77 9.99
C ALA A 164 -17.86 60.98 9.03
N LEU A 165 -17.61 61.52 7.83
CA LEU A 165 -16.78 60.90 6.81
C LEU A 165 -15.34 60.60 7.30
N SER A 166 -14.77 61.44 8.18
CA SER A 166 -13.45 61.18 8.76
C SER A 166 -13.44 59.98 9.73
N ARG A 167 -14.54 59.76 10.46
CA ARG A 167 -14.74 58.56 11.29
C ARG A 167 -15.01 57.33 10.44
N ASP A 168 -15.87 57.44 9.43
CA ASP A 168 -16.18 56.34 8.51
C ASP A 168 -14.91 55.87 7.76
N LEU A 169 -14.08 56.81 7.30
CA LEU A 169 -12.77 56.52 6.71
C LEU A 169 -11.82 55.84 7.71
N ALA A 170 -11.76 56.31 8.97
CA ALA A 170 -10.94 55.68 9.99
C ALA A 170 -11.35 54.21 10.23
N THR A 171 -12.66 53.95 10.39
CA THR A 171 -13.21 52.59 10.52
C THR A 171 -12.87 51.72 9.31
N VAL A 172 -13.07 52.22 8.08
CA VAL A 172 -12.73 51.47 6.86
C VAL A 172 -11.22 51.20 6.74
N THR A 173 -10.35 52.10 7.21
CA THR A 173 -8.90 51.82 7.26
C THR A 173 -8.53 50.76 8.30
N GLU A 174 -9.20 50.73 9.45
CA GLU A 174 -9.00 49.69 10.47
C GLU A 174 -9.49 48.32 9.99
N GLU A 175 -10.67 48.25 9.36
CA GLU A 175 -11.19 47.04 8.69
C GLU A 175 -10.25 46.55 7.59
N LEU A 176 -9.71 47.45 6.76
CA LEU A 176 -8.77 47.13 5.69
C LEU A 176 -7.45 46.56 6.25
N HIS A 177 -6.94 47.11 7.36
CA HIS A 177 -5.76 46.57 8.04
C HIS A 177 -6.04 45.22 8.71
N ALA A 178 -7.23 45.02 9.30
CA ALA A 178 -7.64 43.71 9.83
C ALA A 178 -7.73 42.64 8.74
N LEU A 179 -8.29 42.97 7.57
CA LEU A 179 -8.35 42.08 6.41
C LEU A 179 -6.96 41.80 5.79
N GLN A 180 -6.04 42.77 5.83
CA GLN A 180 -4.64 42.56 5.46
C GLN A 180 -3.93 41.60 6.43
N ALA A 181 -4.12 41.77 7.74
CA ALA A 181 -3.55 40.89 8.75
C ALA A 181 -4.07 39.45 8.65
N LEU A 182 -5.39 39.27 8.42
CA LEU A 182 -5.99 37.96 8.20
C LEU A 182 -5.39 37.26 6.97
N ARG A 183 -5.28 37.95 5.82
CA ARG A 183 -4.64 37.39 4.62
C ARG A 183 -3.16 37.05 4.83
N ALA A 184 -2.43 37.84 5.61
CA ALA A 184 -1.04 37.55 5.94
C ALA A 184 -0.94 36.26 6.80
N GLN A 185 -1.85 36.06 7.75
CA GLN A 185 -1.94 34.85 8.57
C GLN A 185 -2.36 33.62 7.74
N GLU A 186 -3.35 33.76 6.85
CA GLU A 186 -3.75 32.73 5.89
C GLU A 186 -2.57 32.32 5.01
N ALA A 187 -1.87 33.27 4.39
CA ALA A 187 -0.71 33.03 3.54
C ALA A 187 0.45 32.37 4.32
N ALA A 188 0.70 32.78 5.56
CA ALA A 188 1.70 32.14 6.43
C ALA A 188 1.32 30.69 6.75
N SER A 189 0.05 30.41 7.07
CA SER A 189 -0.41 29.04 7.32
C SER A 189 -0.33 28.16 6.06
N ALA A 190 -0.66 28.72 4.89
CA ALA A 190 -0.53 28.03 3.61
C ALA A 190 0.94 27.71 3.27
N ALA A 191 1.87 28.62 3.58
CA ALA A 191 3.30 28.39 3.40
C ALA A 191 3.84 27.28 4.32
N VAL A 192 3.45 27.25 5.60
CA VAL A 192 3.80 26.17 6.54
C VAL A 192 3.24 24.83 6.08
N ASN A 193 1.96 24.79 5.68
CA ASN A 193 1.33 23.58 5.15
C ASN A 193 2.04 23.09 3.86
N ALA A 194 2.43 23.99 2.96
CA ALA A 194 3.17 23.66 1.74
C ALA A 194 4.57 23.10 2.05
N GLN A 195 5.27 23.62 3.06
CA GLN A 195 6.55 23.08 3.54
C GLN A 195 6.39 21.66 4.09
N GLN A 196 5.38 21.42 4.93
CA GLN A 196 5.06 20.09 5.46
C GLN A 196 4.76 19.06 4.35
N TRP A 197 3.98 19.45 3.33
CA TRP A 197 3.72 18.59 2.17
C TRP A 197 4.97 18.33 1.32
N ALA A 198 5.87 19.32 1.18
CA ALA A 198 7.13 19.15 0.46
C ALA A 198 8.09 18.20 1.20
N GLU A 199 8.22 18.34 2.53
CA GLU A 199 9.02 17.44 3.37
C GLU A 199 8.46 16.01 3.36
N LEU A 200 7.14 15.85 3.51
CA LEU A 200 6.49 14.55 3.44
C LEU A 200 6.71 13.89 2.06
N LYS A 201 6.58 14.64 0.96
CA LYS A 201 6.87 14.15 -0.40
C LYS A 201 8.33 13.71 -0.53
N ALA A 202 9.29 14.50 -0.05
CA ALA A 202 10.71 14.15 -0.10
C ALA A 202 11.03 12.90 0.73
N SER A 203 10.36 12.70 1.86
CA SER A 203 10.50 11.48 2.67
C SER A 203 9.98 10.22 1.94
N PHE A 204 8.85 10.33 1.23
CA PHE A 204 8.28 9.25 0.42
C PHE A 204 9.13 8.92 -0.81
N GLU A 205 9.68 9.94 -1.48
CA GLU A 205 10.61 9.77 -2.62
C GLU A 205 11.88 9.03 -2.17
N LYS A 206 12.43 9.38 -1.00
CA LYS A 206 13.57 8.69 -0.38
C LYS A 206 13.28 7.23 0.00
N GLU A 207 12.09 6.91 0.48
CA GLU A 207 11.69 5.51 0.72
C GLU A 207 11.52 4.73 -0.60
N ARG A 208 11.04 5.38 -1.66
CA ARG A 208 10.99 4.77 -2.99
C ARG A 208 12.40 4.48 -3.53
N GLU A 209 13.34 5.41 -3.38
CA GLU A 209 14.75 5.17 -3.74
C GLU A 209 15.38 4.01 -2.96
N ARG A 210 15.09 3.91 -1.65
CA ARG A 210 15.50 2.79 -0.78
C ARG A 210 14.92 1.46 -1.28
N ALA A 211 13.63 1.41 -1.59
CA ALA A 211 13.00 0.21 -2.15
C ALA A 211 13.55 -0.15 -3.54
N ASP A 212 13.78 0.83 -4.40
CA ASP A 212 14.38 0.65 -5.73
C ASP A 212 15.83 0.15 -5.64
N ALA A 213 16.60 0.55 -4.61
CA ALA A 213 17.93 0.01 -4.31
C ALA A 213 17.86 -1.45 -3.85
N VAL A 214 17.04 -1.76 -2.84
CA VAL A 214 16.88 -3.13 -2.33
C VAL A 214 16.41 -4.10 -3.43
N ARG A 215 15.58 -3.64 -4.39
CA ARG A 215 15.22 -4.46 -5.57
C ARG A 215 16.42 -4.79 -6.46
N ARG A 216 17.37 -3.86 -6.66
CA ARG A 216 18.60 -4.10 -7.44
C ARG A 216 19.49 -5.11 -6.72
N ASP A 217 19.69 -4.94 -5.42
CA ASP A 217 20.51 -5.84 -4.60
C ASP A 217 19.91 -7.27 -4.60
N LEU A 218 18.59 -7.40 -4.48
CA LEU A 218 17.88 -8.68 -4.58
C LEU A 218 17.97 -9.32 -5.98
N ALA A 219 18.09 -8.53 -7.05
CA ALA A 219 18.31 -9.04 -8.41
C ALA A 219 19.72 -9.61 -8.57
N VAL A 220 20.76 -8.87 -8.14
CA VAL A 220 22.16 -9.37 -8.12
C VAL A 220 22.26 -10.66 -7.30
N MET A 221 21.68 -10.68 -6.09
CA MET A 221 21.63 -11.88 -5.25
C MET A 221 20.82 -13.04 -5.87
N ALA A 222 19.91 -12.79 -6.82
CA ALA A 222 19.24 -13.84 -7.58
C ALA A 222 20.12 -14.40 -8.70
N GLU A 223 20.85 -13.53 -9.42
CA GLU A 223 21.81 -13.92 -10.46
C GLU A 223 22.98 -14.73 -9.88
N GLU A 224 23.56 -14.29 -8.75
CA GLU A 224 24.62 -15.03 -8.04
C GLU A 224 24.16 -16.44 -7.62
N ARG A 225 22.95 -16.57 -7.05
CA ARG A 225 22.37 -17.87 -6.68
C ARG A 225 22.15 -18.76 -7.90
N HIS A 226 21.72 -18.19 -9.03
CA HIS A 226 21.54 -18.93 -10.28
C HIS A 226 22.88 -19.42 -10.84
N ALA A 227 23.92 -18.59 -10.85
CA ALA A 227 25.27 -18.99 -11.26
C ALA A 227 25.84 -20.12 -10.36
N LEU A 228 25.70 -19.99 -9.03
CA LEU A 228 26.08 -21.04 -8.08
C LEU A 228 25.28 -22.35 -8.28
N GLN A 229 24.01 -22.25 -8.67
CA GLN A 229 23.18 -23.43 -8.98
C GLN A 229 23.61 -24.10 -10.30
N GLN A 230 23.99 -23.32 -11.32
CA GLN A 230 24.54 -23.85 -12.57
C GLN A 230 25.88 -24.57 -12.35
N LEU A 231 26.80 -23.99 -11.58
CA LEU A 231 28.08 -24.62 -11.24
C LEU A 231 27.86 -25.95 -10.48
N ARG A 232 27.00 -25.96 -9.45
CA ARG A 232 26.62 -27.20 -8.75
C ARG A 232 25.98 -28.24 -9.66
N GLY A 233 25.26 -27.81 -10.70
CA GLY A 233 24.73 -28.69 -11.74
C GLY A 233 25.82 -29.33 -12.59
N GLN A 234 26.82 -28.54 -13.00
CA GLN A 234 28.00 -29.03 -13.75
C GLN A 234 28.82 -30.01 -12.90
N ASP A 235 29.12 -29.67 -11.65
CA ASP A 235 29.81 -30.57 -10.70
C ASP A 235 29.06 -31.90 -10.52
N ALA A 236 27.72 -31.85 -10.41
CA ALA A 236 26.89 -33.04 -10.26
C ALA A 236 26.87 -33.93 -11.51
N VAL A 237 26.95 -33.34 -12.72
CA VAL A 237 27.08 -34.07 -14.00
C VAL A 237 28.47 -34.70 -14.10
N LEU A 238 29.55 -33.93 -13.91
CA LEU A 238 30.93 -34.45 -13.93
C LEU A 238 31.11 -35.59 -12.92
N ALA A 239 30.61 -35.41 -11.69
CA ALA A 239 30.63 -36.45 -10.67
C ALA A 239 29.73 -37.65 -11.00
N ALA A 240 28.71 -37.52 -11.85
CA ALA A 240 27.94 -38.65 -12.37
C ALA A 240 28.70 -39.41 -13.47
N ASP A 241 29.39 -38.70 -14.37
CA ASP A 241 30.16 -39.30 -15.45
C ASP A 241 31.40 -40.04 -14.93
N SER A 242 32.18 -39.45 -14.02
CA SER A 242 33.27 -40.19 -13.36
C SER A 242 32.79 -41.37 -12.52
N ARG A 243 31.51 -41.39 -12.09
CA ARG A 243 30.90 -42.58 -11.46
C ARG A 243 30.56 -43.67 -12.47
N ARG A 244 30.19 -43.33 -13.71
CA ARG A 244 29.98 -44.28 -14.83
C ARG A 244 31.30 -44.91 -15.25
N GLU A 245 32.33 -44.09 -15.49
CA GLU A 245 33.69 -44.56 -15.82
C GLU A 245 34.23 -45.54 -14.75
N LEU A 246 34.07 -45.19 -13.46
CA LEU A 246 34.45 -46.05 -12.34
C LEU A 246 33.61 -47.33 -12.21
N GLN A 247 32.41 -47.40 -12.79
CA GLN A 247 31.63 -48.63 -12.89
C GLN A 247 32.14 -49.50 -14.04
N GLU A 248 32.33 -48.92 -15.23
CA GLU A 248 32.86 -49.62 -16.41
C GLU A 248 34.25 -50.23 -16.14
N LEU A 249 35.16 -49.46 -15.51
CA LEU A 249 36.49 -49.95 -15.12
C LEU A 249 36.41 -51.11 -14.09
N LYS A 250 35.47 -51.06 -13.14
CA LYS A 250 35.24 -52.16 -12.18
C LYS A 250 34.73 -53.41 -12.88
N GLU A 251 33.83 -53.26 -13.85
CA GLU A 251 33.37 -54.39 -14.65
C GLU A 251 34.48 -54.97 -15.54
N GLN A 252 35.30 -54.12 -16.19
CA GLN A 252 36.43 -54.56 -17.00
C GLN A 252 37.41 -55.39 -16.15
N LEU A 253 37.80 -54.89 -14.97
CA LEU A 253 38.64 -55.60 -14.01
C LEU A 253 37.97 -56.90 -13.49
N GLY A 254 36.63 -56.89 -13.33
CA GLY A 254 35.86 -58.10 -13.00
C GLY A 254 35.94 -59.17 -14.10
N ARG A 255 35.71 -58.77 -15.36
CA ARG A 255 35.81 -59.62 -16.55
C ARG A 255 37.23 -60.17 -16.73
N GLU A 256 38.25 -59.35 -16.50
CA GLU A 256 39.66 -59.79 -16.54
C GLU A 256 39.97 -60.83 -15.44
N ARG A 257 39.60 -60.54 -14.19
CA ARG A 257 39.76 -61.49 -13.06
C ARG A 257 39.04 -62.81 -13.31
N GLN A 258 37.88 -62.79 -13.96
CA GLN A 258 37.15 -64.01 -14.34
C GLN A 258 37.88 -64.80 -15.43
N ARG A 259 38.44 -64.14 -16.45
CA ARG A 259 39.30 -64.78 -17.47
C ARG A 259 40.54 -65.41 -16.83
N ASN A 260 41.23 -64.69 -15.96
CA ASN A 260 42.45 -65.17 -15.31
C ASN A 260 42.17 -66.38 -14.39
N ARG A 261 41.03 -66.39 -13.68
CA ARG A 261 40.55 -67.55 -12.91
C ARG A 261 40.20 -68.75 -13.80
N ALA A 262 39.58 -68.52 -14.95
CA ALA A 262 39.28 -69.60 -15.90
C ALA A 262 40.57 -70.21 -16.47
N ALA A 263 41.54 -69.37 -16.84
CA ALA A 263 42.86 -69.81 -17.30
C ALA A 263 43.61 -70.63 -16.23
N SER A 264 43.62 -70.18 -14.97
CA SER A 264 44.26 -70.95 -13.88
C SER A 264 43.53 -72.27 -13.59
N ALA A 265 42.20 -72.31 -13.68
CA ALA A 265 41.43 -73.55 -13.50
C ALA A 265 41.71 -74.57 -14.64
N VAL A 266 41.95 -74.11 -15.87
CA VAL A 266 42.39 -74.98 -16.98
C VAL A 266 43.79 -75.54 -16.71
N HIS A 267 44.72 -74.74 -16.20
CA HIS A 267 46.06 -75.22 -15.80
C HIS A 267 45.97 -76.26 -14.68
N GLN A 268 45.24 -75.98 -13.60
CA GLN A 268 45.04 -76.92 -12.49
C GLN A 268 44.39 -78.24 -12.95
N LYS A 269 43.47 -78.20 -13.92
CA LYS A 269 42.86 -79.42 -14.48
C LYS A 269 43.85 -80.21 -15.36
N ALA A 270 44.77 -79.54 -16.05
CA ALA A 270 45.86 -80.21 -16.76
C ALA A 270 46.88 -80.85 -15.79
N GLU A 271 47.24 -80.14 -14.71
CA GLU A 271 48.12 -80.64 -13.64
C GLU A 271 47.49 -81.84 -12.90
N GLN A 272 46.21 -81.79 -12.54
CA GLN A 272 45.50 -82.94 -11.95
C GLN A 272 45.44 -84.15 -12.88
N SER A 273 45.36 -83.92 -14.20
CA SER A 273 45.41 -84.98 -15.22
C SER A 273 46.81 -85.64 -15.33
N GLN A 274 47.87 -84.97 -14.85
CA GLN A 274 49.23 -85.52 -14.75
C GLN A 274 49.51 -86.09 -13.35
N SER A 275 48.95 -85.50 -12.29
CA SER A 275 49.11 -85.90 -10.88
C SER A 275 48.20 -87.07 -10.48
N SER A 276 47.83 -87.93 -11.43
CA SER A 276 47.06 -89.17 -11.17
C SER A 276 47.97 -90.33 -10.75
N LYS A 277 48.94 -90.07 -9.86
CA LYS A 277 49.84 -91.09 -9.28
C LYS A 277 50.46 -90.58 -7.96
N SER A 278 50.04 -91.16 -6.82
CA SER A 278 50.39 -90.78 -5.42
C SER A 278 50.08 -89.31 -5.04
N GLY A 279 49.56 -88.98 -3.86
CA GLY A 279 49.25 -89.75 -2.65
C GLY A 279 49.08 -88.76 -1.49
N GLU A 280 48.04 -88.94 -0.67
CA GLU A 280 47.64 -88.10 0.49
C GLU A 280 48.65 -88.12 1.68
N PRO A 281 48.46 -87.31 2.76
CA PRO A 281 48.11 -85.88 2.84
C PRO A 281 48.95 -85.16 3.96
N ILE A 282 48.31 -84.40 4.88
CA ILE A 282 48.86 -83.68 6.07
C ILE A 282 49.59 -82.35 5.72
N GLY A 283 49.41 -81.22 6.42
CA GLY A 283 48.44 -80.87 7.47
C GLY A 283 48.81 -79.61 8.29
N MET A 284 47.81 -78.98 8.93
CA MET A 284 47.86 -77.94 9.99
C MET A 284 48.15 -76.44 9.68
N ALA A 285 47.56 -75.62 10.57
CA ALA A 285 48.01 -74.31 11.10
C ALA A 285 47.90 -73.01 10.25
N SER A 286 46.84 -72.25 10.55
CA SER A 286 46.87 -70.89 11.13
C SER A 286 47.81 -69.80 10.57
N LEU A 287 47.22 -68.72 10.04
CA LEU A 287 47.15 -67.41 10.73
C LEU A 287 46.33 -66.38 9.92
N ALA A 288 45.73 -65.40 10.60
CA ALA A 288 45.06 -64.26 9.95
C ALA A 288 46.06 -63.13 9.67
N PRO A 289 45.73 -62.22 8.74
CA PRO A 289 45.68 -60.81 9.16
C PRO A 289 44.30 -60.20 8.95
N SER A 290 43.68 -59.77 10.05
CA SER A 290 42.61 -58.78 10.01
C SER A 290 43.21 -57.39 9.76
N HIS A 291 42.95 -56.79 8.61
CA HIS A 291 43.17 -55.36 8.38
C HIS A 291 41.84 -54.66 8.15
N GLY A 292 41.58 -53.63 8.95
CA GLY A 292 40.23 -53.10 9.18
C GLY A 292 39.69 -52.26 8.04
N ALA A 293 38.38 -52.36 7.80
CA ALA A 293 37.64 -51.45 6.95
C ALA A 293 37.41 -50.10 7.67
N SER A 294 38.42 -49.22 7.65
CA SER A 294 38.28 -47.84 8.15
C SER A 294 37.48 -46.98 7.17
N SER A 295 36.15 -47.06 7.28
CA SER A 295 35.21 -46.21 6.56
C SER A 295 35.27 -44.75 7.06
N LEU A 296 36.11 -43.93 6.42
CA LEU A 296 36.11 -42.47 6.58
C LEU A 296 35.55 -41.83 5.31
N GLY A 297 34.26 -41.47 5.33
CA GLY A 297 33.60 -40.97 4.12
C GLY A 297 32.11 -40.63 4.24
N SER A 298 31.61 -40.14 5.38
CA SER A 298 30.24 -39.58 5.46
C SER A 298 29.95 -38.73 6.72
N LEU A 299 29.22 -37.63 6.50
CA LEU A 299 28.44 -36.83 7.45
C LEU A 299 29.16 -36.00 8.55
N PRO A 300 29.46 -34.72 8.29
CA PRO A 300 29.29 -33.65 9.28
C PRO A 300 27.82 -33.16 9.38
N VAL A 301 26.99 -33.47 8.36
CA VAL A 301 25.60 -32.96 8.22
C VAL A 301 24.68 -33.37 9.38
N ARG A 302 24.91 -34.55 9.97
CA ARG A 302 24.04 -35.08 11.05
C ARG A 302 24.24 -34.38 12.39
N ALA A 303 25.40 -33.74 12.63
CA ALA A 303 25.63 -32.94 13.83
C ALA A 303 24.94 -31.56 13.74
N ALA A 304 25.04 -30.89 12.59
CA ALA A 304 24.38 -29.61 12.35
C ALA A 304 22.85 -29.70 12.43
N ALA A 305 22.27 -30.77 11.86
CA ALA A 305 20.83 -31.03 11.94
C ALA A 305 20.33 -31.28 13.37
N VAL A 306 21.14 -31.92 14.22
CA VAL A 306 20.82 -32.09 15.65
C VAL A 306 20.89 -30.76 16.39
N GLN A 307 21.94 -29.96 16.18
CA GLN A 307 22.08 -28.65 16.84
C GLN A 307 20.94 -27.69 16.46
N ALA A 308 20.59 -27.58 15.17
CA ALA A 308 19.46 -26.77 14.72
C ALA A 308 18.13 -27.18 15.36
N ASN A 309 17.94 -28.49 15.61
CA ASN A 309 16.73 -29.03 16.23
C ASN A 309 16.74 -29.00 17.77
N THR A 310 17.89 -28.76 18.42
CA THR A 310 17.95 -28.50 19.88
C THR A 310 17.70 -27.04 20.25
N TYR A 311 17.80 -26.11 19.29
CA TYR A 311 17.45 -24.71 19.51
C TYR A 311 16.00 -24.36 19.13
N ARG A 312 15.36 -25.07 18.20
CA ARG A 312 13.91 -24.95 17.97
C ARG A 312 13.15 -25.68 19.08
N LEU A 313 12.25 -24.99 19.78
CA LEU A 313 11.40 -25.57 20.83
C LEU A 313 9.96 -25.66 20.33
N ARG A 314 9.28 -26.79 20.63
CA ARG A 314 7.88 -27.03 20.26
C ARG A 314 7.09 -27.64 21.41
N GLY A 315 5.81 -27.28 21.51
CA GLY A 315 4.84 -27.91 22.40
C GLY A 315 3.92 -26.89 23.05
N VAL A 316 3.08 -27.33 23.99
CA VAL A 316 2.21 -26.44 24.75
C VAL A 316 3.02 -25.67 25.81
N PRO A 317 3.03 -24.32 25.79
CA PRO A 317 3.72 -23.52 26.79
C PRO A 317 2.84 -23.27 28.02
N ASN A 318 3.47 -23.08 29.17
CA ASN A 318 2.86 -22.41 30.31
C ASN A 318 3.18 -20.91 30.25
N VAL A 319 2.22 -20.02 30.49
CA VAL A 319 2.44 -18.57 30.47
C VAL A 319 2.93 -18.12 31.85
N VAL A 320 4.04 -17.37 31.90
CA VAL A 320 4.57 -16.78 33.14
C VAL A 320 4.14 -15.32 33.23
N ASP A 321 4.36 -14.57 32.14
CA ASP A 321 3.84 -13.22 31.94
C ASP A 321 3.59 -12.99 30.44
N ALA A 322 3.20 -11.77 30.03
CA ALA A 322 2.89 -11.47 28.63
C ALA A 322 4.09 -11.50 27.67
N ALA A 323 5.32 -11.33 28.17
CA ALA A 323 6.56 -11.47 27.43
C ALA A 323 7.30 -12.79 27.73
N THR A 324 6.96 -13.50 28.81
CA THR A 324 7.68 -14.70 29.27
C THR A 324 6.81 -15.96 29.26
N LEU A 325 7.27 -16.98 28.53
CA LEU A 325 6.70 -18.33 28.50
C LEU A 325 7.63 -19.33 29.20
N SER A 326 7.08 -20.46 29.64
CA SER A 326 7.85 -21.63 30.06
C SER A 326 7.46 -22.82 29.19
N LEU A 327 8.44 -23.42 28.51
CA LEU A 327 8.23 -24.51 27.55
C LEU A 327 9.31 -25.58 27.74
N GLN A 328 8.90 -26.84 27.90
CA GLN A 328 9.80 -27.97 28.22
C GLN A 328 10.71 -27.72 29.45
N GLY A 329 10.23 -26.93 30.43
CA GLY A 329 11.00 -26.54 31.62
C GLY A 329 12.04 -25.45 31.41
N ARG A 330 12.13 -24.86 30.21
CA ARG A 330 12.96 -23.68 29.92
C ARG A 330 12.12 -22.40 29.97
N THR A 331 12.69 -21.33 30.51
CA THR A 331 12.15 -19.98 30.36
C THR A 331 12.42 -19.48 28.94
N ILE A 332 11.46 -18.77 28.37
CA ILE A 332 11.51 -18.18 27.03
C ILE A 332 11.02 -16.74 27.12
N HIS A 333 11.81 -15.79 26.64
CA HIS A 333 11.38 -14.40 26.45
C HIS A 333 11.03 -14.14 24.97
N LEU A 334 9.87 -13.53 24.75
CA LEU A 334 9.35 -13.19 23.43
C LEU A 334 10.15 -12.01 22.84
N PHE A 335 10.80 -12.27 21.71
CA PHE A 335 11.62 -11.28 21.01
C PHE A 335 10.85 -10.01 20.68
N GLY A 336 11.41 -8.86 21.06
CA GLY A 336 10.82 -7.54 20.84
C GLY A 336 9.67 -7.14 21.78
N VAL A 337 9.39 -7.93 22.84
CA VAL A 337 8.33 -7.64 23.82
C VAL A 337 8.92 -7.37 25.21
N GLN A 338 8.42 -6.34 25.87
CA GLN A 338 8.70 -6.03 27.28
C GLN A 338 7.38 -6.05 28.08
N ALA A 339 7.34 -6.82 29.16
CA ALA A 339 6.18 -6.88 30.06
C ALA A 339 6.25 -5.78 31.13
N ASP A 340 5.13 -5.13 31.39
CA ASP A 340 4.98 -4.10 32.45
C ASP A 340 4.61 -4.68 33.83
N GLY A 341 4.46 -6.01 33.94
CA GLY A 341 4.05 -6.69 35.18
C GLY A 341 2.53 -6.71 35.46
N ASP A 342 1.70 -6.14 34.58
CA ASP A 342 0.23 -6.22 34.67
C ASP A 342 -0.25 -7.68 34.47
N ALA A 343 -0.65 -8.35 35.56
CA ALA A 343 -1.06 -9.76 35.55
C ALA A 343 -2.28 -10.08 34.66
N GLY A 344 -3.08 -9.08 34.29
CA GLY A 344 -4.20 -9.25 33.35
C GLY A 344 -3.75 -9.73 31.97
N SER A 345 -2.62 -9.22 31.48
CA SER A 345 -2.06 -9.55 30.16
C SER A 345 -1.59 -11.00 30.07
N ALA A 346 -1.11 -11.58 31.18
CA ALA A 346 -0.74 -12.99 31.27
C ALA A 346 -1.96 -13.93 31.16
N ASN A 347 -3.07 -13.57 31.81
CA ASN A 347 -4.33 -14.32 31.71
C ASN A 347 -4.93 -14.25 30.30
N GLU A 348 -4.86 -13.09 29.64
CA GLU A 348 -5.33 -12.93 28.26
C GLU A 348 -4.49 -13.75 27.27
N LEU A 349 -3.15 -13.76 27.41
CA LEU A 349 -2.28 -14.61 26.61
C LEU A 349 -2.53 -16.11 26.86
N THR A 350 -2.75 -16.52 28.11
CA THR A 350 -3.13 -17.90 28.47
C THR A 350 -4.42 -18.31 27.77
N LYS A 351 -5.45 -17.45 27.83
CA LYS A 351 -6.74 -17.67 27.15
C LYS A 351 -6.64 -17.63 25.63
N TYR A 352 -5.73 -16.83 25.07
CA TYR A 352 -5.49 -16.81 23.63
C TYR A 352 -4.81 -18.10 23.14
N LEU A 353 -3.90 -18.66 23.93
CA LEU A 353 -3.19 -19.90 23.60
C LEU A 353 -4.05 -21.14 23.80
N ASP A 354 -4.91 -21.20 24.82
CA ASP A 354 -5.92 -22.25 25.04
C ASP A 354 -5.40 -23.69 24.85
N GLY A 355 -4.19 -23.95 25.36
CA GLY A 355 -3.53 -25.26 25.25
C GLY A 355 -2.99 -25.63 23.86
N ARG A 356 -2.97 -24.72 22.88
CA ARG A 356 -2.36 -24.97 21.56
C ARG A 356 -0.83 -25.04 21.63
N GLU A 357 -0.23 -25.84 20.76
CA GLU A 357 1.23 -25.91 20.63
C GLU A 357 1.81 -24.65 19.98
N VAL A 358 2.99 -24.23 20.45
CA VAL A 358 3.77 -23.14 19.86
C VAL A 358 5.07 -23.64 19.27
N ASP A 359 5.52 -23.00 18.19
CA ASP A 359 6.83 -23.21 17.54
C ASP A 359 7.74 -22.01 17.85
N CYS A 360 8.79 -22.21 18.65
CA CYS A 360 9.74 -21.17 19.05
C CYS A 360 11.09 -21.35 18.34
N GLU A 361 11.52 -20.32 17.61
CA GLU A 361 12.83 -20.24 16.94
C GLU A 361 13.74 -19.22 17.65
N PRO A 362 15.05 -19.50 17.83
CA PRO A 362 15.96 -18.58 18.52
C PRO A 362 16.10 -17.27 17.74
N ALA A 363 16.03 -16.13 18.44
CA ALA A 363 15.92 -14.82 17.79
C ALA A 363 16.86 -13.73 18.36
N GLY A 364 17.63 -14.04 19.41
CA GLY A 364 18.53 -13.09 20.05
C GLY A 364 19.58 -13.79 20.92
N PRO A 365 20.13 -13.11 21.93
CA PRO A 365 20.96 -13.75 22.96
C PRO A 365 20.15 -14.78 23.78
N THR A 366 20.81 -15.44 24.74
CA THR A 366 20.26 -16.56 25.52
C THR A 366 18.82 -16.35 25.99
N ASP A 367 18.00 -17.36 25.69
CA ASP A 367 16.58 -17.49 26.01
C ASP A 367 15.62 -16.46 25.37
N VAL A 368 16.06 -15.70 24.36
CA VAL A 368 15.21 -14.86 23.51
C VAL A 368 14.75 -15.58 22.22
N TYR A 369 13.43 -15.69 22.03
CA TYR A 369 12.81 -16.48 20.97
C TYR A 369 11.70 -15.75 20.21
N ARG A 370 11.53 -16.11 18.94
CA ARG A 370 10.33 -15.83 18.14
C ARG A 370 9.43 -17.06 18.15
N CYS A 371 8.35 -16.99 18.93
CA CYS A 371 7.36 -18.06 19.05
C CYS A 371 6.14 -17.80 18.16
N GLN A 372 5.59 -18.85 17.56
CA GLN A 372 4.41 -18.79 16.69
C GLN A 372 3.34 -19.78 17.15
N VAL A 373 2.06 -19.40 17.01
CA VAL A 373 0.90 -20.30 17.12
C VAL A 373 0.08 -20.18 15.83
N ASP A 374 -0.35 -21.30 15.23
CA ASP A 374 -1.12 -21.30 13.97
C ASP A 374 -0.47 -20.57 12.76
N ARG A 375 0.85 -20.29 12.85
CA ARG A 375 1.69 -19.42 11.97
C ARG A 375 1.54 -17.90 12.21
N MET A 376 0.96 -17.48 13.32
CA MET A 376 0.97 -16.10 13.81
C MET A 376 2.08 -15.89 14.84
N ASP A 377 2.86 -14.81 14.70
CA ASP A 377 3.91 -14.39 15.63
C ASP A 377 3.30 -13.95 16.99
N LEU A 378 3.65 -14.64 18.07
CA LEU A 378 3.13 -14.32 19.41
C LEU A 378 3.59 -12.96 19.92
N SER A 379 4.80 -12.50 19.55
CA SER A 379 5.22 -11.14 19.87
C SER A 379 4.30 -10.10 19.23
N LEU A 380 3.82 -10.37 18.00
CA LEU A 380 2.88 -9.50 17.31
C LEU A 380 1.50 -9.52 17.98
N VAL A 381 0.99 -10.71 18.35
CA VAL A 381 -0.31 -10.86 19.02
C VAL A 381 -0.32 -10.15 20.38
N VAL A 382 0.72 -10.32 21.20
CA VAL A 382 0.81 -9.68 22.52
C VAL A 382 0.79 -8.16 22.38
N LEU A 383 1.63 -7.61 21.49
CA LEU A 383 1.73 -6.16 21.32
C LEU A 383 0.47 -5.54 20.70
N PHE A 384 -0.17 -6.23 19.75
CA PHE A 384 -1.39 -5.77 19.08
C PHE A 384 -2.58 -5.61 20.03
N ASN A 385 -2.70 -6.51 21.02
CA ASN A 385 -3.74 -6.44 22.05
C ASN A 385 -3.33 -5.57 23.27
N GLY A 386 -2.11 -5.02 23.27
CA GLY A 386 -1.60 -4.20 24.37
C GLY A 386 -1.15 -4.98 25.60
N GLY A 387 -0.79 -6.26 25.45
CA GLY A 387 -0.28 -7.08 26.56
C GLY A 387 1.11 -6.67 27.09
N GLY A 388 1.81 -5.80 26.37
CA GLY A 388 3.12 -5.26 26.77
C GLY A 388 3.57 -4.11 25.85
N ARG A 389 4.83 -3.70 26.01
CA ARG A 389 5.49 -2.66 25.20
C ARG A 389 6.43 -3.28 24.18
N ALA A 390 6.60 -2.63 23.03
CA ALA A 390 7.67 -2.99 22.11
C ALA A 390 9.03 -2.67 22.76
N ALA A 391 9.97 -3.61 22.71
CA ALA A 391 11.34 -3.40 23.19
C ALA A 391 12.11 -2.44 22.25
N PRO A 392 13.22 -1.81 22.71
CA PRO A 392 13.98 -0.85 21.91
C PRO A 392 14.57 -1.40 20.60
N ASP A 393 14.76 -2.72 20.52
CA ASP A 393 15.26 -3.48 19.37
C ASP A 393 14.15 -4.15 18.53
N ALA A 394 12.87 -3.89 18.86
CA ALA A 394 11.74 -4.52 18.20
C ALA A 394 11.66 -4.12 16.70
N PRO A 395 11.49 -5.08 15.77
CA PRO A 395 11.37 -4.79 14.34
C PRO A 395 10.07 -4.03 14.03
N PRO A 396 10.01 -3.24 12.93
CA PRO A 396 8.95 -2.27 12.69
C PRO A 396 7.50 -2.78 12.78
N GLY A 397 7.24 -4.05 12.42
CA GLY A 397 5.90 -4.65 12.54
C GLY A 397 5.42 -4.82 13.99
N LEU A 398 6.34 -5.05 14.94
CA LEU A 398 6.04 -5.12 16.37
C LEU A 398 5.80 -3.72 16.96
N THR A 399 6.61 -2.74 16.55
CA THR A 399 6.43 -1.32 16.94
C THR A 399 5.07 -0.80 16.48
N LEU A 400 4.70 -1.05 15.20
CA LEU A 400 3.39 -0.67 14.64
C LEU A 400 2.21 -1.31 15.40
N ALA A 401 2.36 -2.56 15.86
CA ALA A 401 1.34 -3.22 16.68
C ALA A 401 1.21 -2.59 18.07
N ALA A 402 2.33 -2.24 18.72
CA ALA A 402 2.32 -1.54 20.01
C ALA A 402 1.77 -0.10 19.91
N ASP A 403 2.05 0.61 18.81
CA ASP A 403 1.52 1.95 18.54
C ASP A 403 0.02 1.92 18.23
N ARG A 404 -0.47 0.87 17.56
CA ARG A 404 -1.92 0.59 17.44
C ARG A 404 -2.55 0.34 18.81
N ALA A 405 -1.94 -0.49 19.66
CA ALA A 405 -2.47 -0.75 21.00
C ALA A 405 -2.52 0.51 21.88
N ARG A 406 -1.49 1.37 21.78
CA ARG A 406 -1.43 2.68 22.45
C ARG A 406 -2.53 3.62 21.98
N SER A 407 -2.71 3.76 20.67
CA SER A 407 -3.75 4.65 20.11
C SER A 407 -5.17 4.14 20.36
N ALA A 408 -5.36 2.82 20.45
CA ALA A 408 -6.63 2.19 20.84
C ALA A 408 -6.87 2.13 22.36
N ARG A 409 -5.89 2.49 23.20
CA ARG A 409 -5.91 2.40 24.67
C ARG A 409 -6.28 1.00 25.22
N VAL A 410 -5.73 -0.05 24.62
CA VAL A 410 -5.97 -1.44 25.05
C VAL A 410 -4.84 -1.98 25.94
N GLY A 411 -5.16 -2.96 26.80
CA GLY A 411 -4.20 -3.60 27.71
C GLY A 411 -3.48 -2.60 28.63
N VAL A 412 -2.14 -2.62 28.64
CA VAL A 412 -1.29 -1.72 29.45
C VAL A 412 -1.44 -0.22 29.11
N TRP A 413 -2.12 0.11 28.00
CA TRP A 413 -2.36 1.48 27.54
C TRP A 413 -3.76 2.02 27.91
N SER A 414 -4.51 1.29 28.75
CA SER A 414 -5.89 1.64 29.14
C SER A 414 -6.01 2.63 30.32
N LYS A 415 -4.89 2.96 30.96
CA LYS A 415 -4.78 3.81 32.16
C LYS A 415 -4.42 5.25 31.79
#